data_AF-A0A926F7E3-F1
#
_entry.id   AF-A0A926F7E3-F1
#
_cell.length_a   1.000
_cell.length_b   1.000
_cell.length_c   1.000
_cell.angle_alpha   90.00
_cell.angle_beta   90.00
_cell.angle_gamma   90.00
#
_symmetry.space_group_name_H-M   'P 1'
#
loop_
_entity.id
_entity.type
_entity.pdbx_description
1 polymer ?
#
loop_
_entity_poly.entity_id
_entity_poly.type
_entity_poly.pdbx_seq_one_letter_code
_entity_poly.pdbx_strand_id
1 'polypeptide(L)'
;MKKNIWLAGIIFIIIITALFGCGKSKKSTIKLYFANTEKTELKSEERAYDGNIGTDKKFLESLINELLKGPADSPLVRVIPDGTKLLSLDESNGVVTLDFSAEYNTLAPSDELLARHSVAKTLFEIDGINKIKIFVNGVELLGANGDKVGEISKDSLVTTPTQNTTKYETVTLYFSDDAAMFLVPEARTAAVADNSIEKTVITELMKGPTDKSLRSTIPDGTKLLSVETKDGICFVNFSQEFVSKHSGGSAGEYMTVYSIVNSLTELEHIQKVQFLVDGNKLEVFKHMVFNEPFERDASIISK
;
A
#
# COMPACT_ATOMS: atom_id res chain seq x y z
N MET A 1 42.96 -65.59 -20.34
CA MET A 1 42.51 -64.18 -20.49
C MET A 1 40.99 -64.16 -20.66
N LYS A 2 40.31 -63.22 -19.96
CA LYS A 2 38.85 -62.89 -19.96
C LYS A 2 37.95 -63.89 -19.22
N LYS A 3 37.58 -63.69 -17.93
CA LYS A 3 36.65 -62.72 -17.25
C LYS A 3 35.15 -62.94 -17.52
N ASN A 4 34.47 -63.45 -16.47
CA ASN A 4 33.16 -63.10 -15.87
C ASN A 4 31.90 -63.21 -16.78
N ILE A 5 30.70 -63.60 -16.30
CA ILE A 5 29.90 -62.98 -15.23
C ILE A 5 28.85 -63.98 -14.68
N TRP A 6 28.59 -63.84 -13.38
CA TRP A 6 27.66 -64.54 -12.50
C TRP A 6 26.26 -63.89 -12.55
N LEU A 7 25.17 -64.66 -12.47
CA LEU A 7 23.85 -64.15 -12.08
C LEU A 7 23.23 -65.11 -11.06
N ALA A 8 23.20 -64.71 -9.78
CA ALA A 8 22.49 -65.39 -8.72
C ALA A 8 21.30 -64.51 -8.30
N GLY A 9 20.08 -65.05 -8.43
CA GLY A 9 18.84 -64.39 -8.06
C GLY A 9 18.65 -64.39 -6.55
N ILE A 10 18.37 -63.21 -5.99
CA ILE A 10 18.02 -63.00 -4.58
C ILE A 10 16.50 -63.01 -4.46
N ILE A 11 15.98 -63.96 -3.68
CA ILE A 11 14.58 -64.11 -3.29
C ILE A 11 14.29 -63.08 -2.19
N PHE A 12 13.32 -62.19 -2.43
CA PHE A 12 12.86 -61.20 -1.45
C PHE A 12 11.65 -61.76 -0.69
N ILE A 13 11.86 -62.11 0.58
CA ILE A 13 10.82 -62.57 1.52
C ILE A 13 10.14 -61.33 2.12
N ILE A 14 8.85 -61.16 1.86
CA ILE A 14 8.01 -60.11 2.44
C ILE A 14 7.61 -60.57 3.85
N ILE A 15 8.17 -59.93 4.87
CA ILE A 15 7.78 -60.07 6.28
C ILE A 15 6.73 -59.00 6.57
N ILE A 16 5.48 -59.40 6.74
CA ILE A 16 4.38 -58.55 7.25
C ILE A 16 4.47 -58.57 8.77
N THR A 17 5.05 -57.53 9.37
CA THR A 17 4.92 -57.26 10.81
C THR A 17 3.80 -56.24 11.02
N ALA A 18 2.67 -56.73 11.51
CA ALA A 18 1.60 -55.90 12.06
C ALA A 18 2.10 -55.30 13.39
N LEU A 19 2.51 -54.04 13.38
CA LEU A 19 2.76 -53.26 14.58
C LEU A 19 1.47 -52.55 15.00
N PHE A 20 0.85 -53.07 16.06
CA PHE A 20 0.08 -52.28 17.01
C PHE A 20 0.98 -51.15 17.54
N GLY A 21 0.53 -49.89 17.48
CA GLY A 21 1.33 -48.77 17.99
C GLY A 21 0.63 -47.42 18.01
N CYS A 22 0.17 -47.03 19.21
CA CYS A 22 -0.09 -45.69 19.74
C CYS A 22 -0.92 -44.71 18.91
N GLY A 23 -2.03 -44.26 19.50
CA GLY A 23 -2.79 -43.09 19.05
C GLY A 23 -1.88 -41.87 18.97
N LYS A 24 -1.37 -41.58 17.77
CA LYS A 24 -0.69 -40.33 17.46
C LYS A 24 -1.76 -39.24 17.50
N SER A 25 -1.61 -38.27 18.41
CA SER A 25 -2.31 -36.99 18.27
C SER A 25 -2.04 -36.50 16.85
N LYS A 26 -3.11 -36.19 16.11
CA LYS A 26 -3.01 -35.75 14.72
C LYS A 26 -2.33 -34.38 14.75
N LYS A 27 -1.03 -34.32 14.46
CA LYS A 27 -0.29 -33.07 14.35
C LYS A 27 -0.90 -32.24 13.23
N SER A 28 -1.28 -31.02 13.54
CA SER A 28 -1.75 -30.04 12.56
C SER A 28 -0.56 -29.43 11.84
N THR A 29 -0.78 -28.80 10.68
CA THR A 29 0.26 -28.08 9.96
C THR A 29 -0.13 -26.61 9.88
N ILE A 30 0.81 -25.72 10.25
CA ILE A 30 0.68 -24.27 10.08
C ILE A 30 1.53 -23.82 8.88
N LYS A 31 1.06 -22.80 8.17
CA LYS A 31 1.81 -22.14 7.09
C LYS A 31 2.29 -20.78 7.55
N LEU A 32 3.59 -20.56 7.45
CA LEU A 32 4.26 -19.31 7.80
C LEU A 32 4.83 -18.68 6.53
N TYR A 33 4.70 -17.38 6.36
CA TYR A 33 5.16 -16.71 5.14
C TYR A 33 6.46 -15.92 5.38
N PHE A 34 7.50 -16.28 4.64
CA PHE A 34 8.81 -15.63 4.68
C PHE A 34 9.22 -15.13 3.30
N ALA A 35 10.21 -14.25 3.21
CA ALA A 35 10.67 -13.74 1.93
C ALA A 35 11.60 -14.73 1.23
N ASN A 36 11.65 -14.67 -0.10
CA ASN A 36 12.78 -15.23 -0.85
C ASN A 36 14.06 -14.40 -0.57
N THR A 37 15.22 -14.93 -0.99
CA THR A 37 16.52 -14.27 -0.76
C THR A 37 16.61 -12.85 -1.32
N GLU A 38 15.92 -12.58 -2.42
CA GLU A 38 15.88 -11.25 -3.05
C GLU A 38 14.88 -10.28 -2.40
N LYS A 39 14.10 -10.73 -1.42
CA LYS A 39 13.02 -9.97 -0.77
C LYS A 39 12.00 -9.39 -1.77
N THR A 40 11.69 -10.14 -2.82
CA THR A 40 10.75 -9.73 -3.87
C THR A 40 9.38 -10.38 -3.73
N GLU A 41 9.30 -11.55 -3.10
CA GLU A 41 8.05 -12.32 -2.92
C GLU A 41 8.02 -13.03 -1.56
N LEU A 42 6.82 -13.35 -1.09
CA LEU A 42 6.62 -14.22 0.08
C LEU A 42 6.33 -15.65 -0.36
N LYS A 43 7.02 -16.61 0.26
CA LYS A 43 6.78 -18.05 0.13
C LYS A 43 6.39 -18.64 1.47
N SER A 44 5.54 -19.66 1.42
CA SER A 44 5.12 -20.39 2.60
C SER A 44 6.16 -21.45 2.99
N GLU A 45 6.43 -21.54 4.27
CA GLU A 45 7.07 -22.66 4.95
C GLU A 45 6.01 -23.35 5.81
N GLU A 46 5.92 -24.68 5.73
CA GLU A 46 4.98 -25.46 6.53
C GLU A 46 5.67 -26.03 7.77
N ARG A 47 5.06 -25.84 8.95
CA ARG A 47 5.55 -26.41 10.21
C ARG A 47 4.51 -27.29 10.88
N ALA A 48 5.00 -28.35 11.52
CA ALA A 48 4.17 -29.16 12.40
C ALA A 48 3.78 -28.36 13.65
N TYR A 49 2.50 -28.39 14.00
CA TYR A 49 1.94 -27.75 15.18
C TYR A 49 1.23 -28.78 16.05
N ASP A 50 1.60 -28.83 17.33
CA ASP A 50 1.00 -29.72 18.31
C ASP A 50 -0.14 -28.99 19.04
N GLY A 51 -1.31 -29.00 18.43
CA GLY A 51 -2.50 -28.33 18.95
C GLY A 51 -3.60 -28.16 17.90
N ASN A 52 -4.70 -27.58 18.35
CA ASN A 52 -5.81 -27.21 17.48
C ASN A 52 -5.52 -25.87 16.80
N ILE A 53 -5.84 -25.79 15.52
CA ILE A 53 -5.80 -24.54 14.75
C ILE A 53 -7.17 -23.87 14.89
N GLY A 54 -7.19 -22.58 15.18
CA GLY A 54 -8.42 -21.80 15.34
C GLY A 54 -8.12 -20.33 15.54
N THR A 55 -9.12 -19.57 15.99
CA THR A 55 -8.98 -18.12 16.24
C THR A 55 -8.72 -17.79 17.71
N ASP A 56 -8.52 -18.81 18.57
CA ASP A 56 -8.25 -18.55 19.97
C ASP A 56 -6.91 -17.82 20.16
N LYS A 57 -6.91 -16.87 21.10
CA LYS A 57 -5.76 -16.01 21.37
C LYS A 57 -4.45 -16.80 21.58
N LYS A 58 -4.50 -17.91 22.30
CA LYS A 58 -3.30 -18.71 22.60
C LYS A 58 -2.69 -19.32 21.35
N PHE A 59 -3.51 -19.85 20.45
CA PHE A 59 -3.06 -20.33 19.15
C PHE A 59 -2.46 -19.20 18.31
N LEU A 60 -3.16 -18.08 18.16
CA LEU A 60 -2.70 -16.94 17.35
C LEU A 60 -1.38 -16.34 17.86
N GLU A 61 -1.23 -16.22 19.18
CA GLU A 61 0.04 -15.82 19.81
C GLU A 61 1.15 -16.82 19.48
N SER A 62 0.86 -18.14 19.55
CA SER A 62 1.83 -19.17 19.19
C SER A 62 2.22 -19.10 17.71
N LEU A 63 1.27 -18.87 16.82
CA LEU A 63 1.48 -18.77 15.37
C LEU A 63 2.42 -17.59 15.04
N ILE A 64 2.18 -16.43 15.61
CA ILE A 64 3.02 -15.24 15.42
C ILE A 64 4.40 -15.44 16.04
N ASN A 65 4.49 -16.04 17.22
CA ASN A 65 5.79 -16.34 17.82
C ASN A 65 6.60 -17.34 16.98
N GLU A 66 5.95 -18.30 16.30
CA GLU A 66 6.63 -19.18 15.34
C GLU A 66 7.13 -18.42 14.10
N LEU A 67 6.35 -17.45 13.59
CA LEU A 67 6.77 -16.56 12.52
C LEU A 67 8.00 -15.73 12.92
N LEU A 68 8.00 -15.17 14.14
CA LEU A 68 9.08 -14.32 14.66
C LEU A 68 10.41 -15.06 14.85
N LYS A 69 10.40 -16.39 14.95
CA LYS A 69 11.63 -17.22 14.95
C LYS A 69 12.39 -17.16 13.62
N GLY A 70 11.76 -16.68 12.54
CA GLY A 70 12.34 -16.68 11.19
C GLY A 70 12.22 -18.05 10.51
N PRO A 71 12.57 -18.15 9.20
CA PRO A 71 12.45 -19.39 8.43
C PRO A 71 13.43 -20.46 8.91
N ALA A 72 13.01 -21.71 8.83
CA ALA A 72 13.88 -22.88 9.02
C ALA A 72 14.43 -23.38 7.67
N ASP A 73 13.71 -23.11 6.57
CA ASP A 73 14.05 -23.60 5.23
C ASP A 73 14.87 -22.58 4.43
N SER A 74 16.05 -22.99 3.98
CA SER A 74 16.80 -22.26 2.94
C SER A 74 16.11 -22.46 1.58
N PRO A 75 15.93 -21.42 0.74
CA PRO A 75 16.61 -20.12 0.75
C PRO A 75 15.76 -18.96 1.30
N LEU A 76 14.79 -19.23 2.19
CA LEU A 76 13.93 -18.19 2.73
C LEU A 76 14.69 -17.33 3.74
N VAL A 77 14.31 -16.05 3.82
CA VAL A 77 14.91 -15.07 4.72
C VAL A 77 13.84 -14.36 5.55
N ARG A 78 14.22 -13.93 6.74
CA ARG A 78 13.34 -13.12 7.58
C ARG A 78 13.14 -11.74 6.97
N VAL A 79 11.96 -11.18 7.21
CA VAL A 79 11.63 -9.78 6.91
C VAL A 79 11.42 -8.97 8.17
N ILE A 80 10.79 -9.55 9.19
CA ILE A 80 10.65 -8.91 10.50
C ILE A 80 12.02 -8.90 11.20
N PRO A 81 12.49 -7.78 11.78
CA PRO A 81 13.82 -7.68 12.38
C PRO A 81 14.04 -8.69 13.51
N ASP A 82 15.29 -9.09 13.70
CA ASP A 82 15.67 -9.97 14.80
C ASP A 82 15.43 -9.31 16.16
N GLY A 83 15.06 -10.12 17.14
CA GLY A 83 14.71 -9.66 18.47
C GLY A 83 13.31 -9.04 18.61
N THR A 84 12.56 -8.84 17.52
CA THR A 84 11.15 -8.41 17.60
C THR A 84 10.32 -9.41 18.39
N LYS A 85 9.55 -8.92 19.36
CA LYS A 85 8.65 -9.71 20.22
C LYS A 85 7.20 -9.31 20.00
N LEU A 86 6.30 -10.26 20.16
CA LEU A 86 4.88 -9.99 20.32
C LEU A 86 4.61 -9.56 21.77
N LEU A 87 4.16 -8.33 21.98
CA LEU A 87 3.81 -7.79 23.30
C LEU A 87 2.38 -8.14 23.68
N SER A 88 1.45 -8.01 22.74
CA SER A 88 0.06 -8.40 22.93
C SER A 88 -0.60 -8.79 21.62
N LEU A 89 -1.63 -9.63 21.73
CA LEU A 89 -2.52 -10.00 20.64
C LEU A 89 -3.95 -10.07 21.15
N ASP A 90 -4.88 -9.56 20.37
CA ASP A 90 -6.33 -9.72 20.59
C ASP A 90 -7.02 -10.07 19.28
N GLU A 91 -8.09 -10.85 19.35
CA GLU A 91 -8.92 -11.21 18.21
C GLU A 91 -10.37 -10.86 18.53
N SER A 92 -10.99 -10.09 17.64
CA SER A 92 -12.40 -9.75 17.74
C SER A 92 -13.04 -9.70 16.36
N ASN A 93 -14.08 -10.52 16.15
CA ASN A 93 -14.89 -10.54 14.92
C ASN A 93 -14.06 -10.68 13.63
N GLY A 94 -13.02 -11.52 13.67
CA GLY A 94 -12.13 -11.75 12.53
C GLY A 94 -11.10 -10.66 12.30
N VAL A 95 -10.92 -9.74 13.26
CA VAL A 95 -9.87 -8.71 13.29
C VAL A 95 -8.84 -9.08 14.34
N VAL A 96 -7.60 -9.34 13.92
CA VAL A 96 -6.48 -9.58 14.85
C VAL A 96 -5.69 -8.29 15.06
N THR A 97 -5.65 -7.80 16.29
CA THR A 97 -4.80 -6.66 16.67
C THR A 97 -3.52 -7.17 17.31
N LEU A 98 -2.38 -6.79 16.76
CA LEU A 98 -1.04 -7.18 17.22
C LEU A 98 -0.29 -5.95 17.73
N ASP A 99 0.42 -6.08 18.84
CA ASP A 99 1.40 -5.10 19.30
C ASP A 99 2.78 -5.74 19.35
N PHE A 100 3.72 -5.23 18.55
CA PHE A 100 5.10 -5.69 18.50
C PHE A 100 6.02 -4.78 19.33
N SER A 101 7.18 -5.30 19.71
CA SER A 101 8.22 -4.53 20.38
C SER A 101 8.93 -3.56 19.43
N ALA A 102 9.63 -2.59 20.00
CA ALA A 102 10.25 -1.47 19.27
C ALA A 102 11.27 -1.90 18.20
N GLU A 103 11.86 -3.09 18.32
CA GLU A 103 12.77 -3.68 17.32
C GLU A 103 12.11 -3.77 15.94
N TYR A 104 10.79 -3.89 15.86
CA TYR A 104 10.06 -3.86 14.59
C TYR A 104 10.36 -2.59 13.79
N ASN A 105 10.52 -1.44 14.45
CA ASN A 105 10.81 -0.16 13.79
C ASN A 105 12.25 -0.04 13.23
N THR A 106 13.08 -1.06 13.39
CA THR A 106 14.42 -1.13 12.77
C THR A 106 14.39 -1.68 11.33
N LEU A 107 13.19 -2.00 10.82
CA LEU A 107 12.95 -2.38 9.43
C LEU A 107 13.54 -1.35 8.45
N ALA A 108 14.16 -1.85 7.39
CA ALA A 108 14.47 -1.00 6.25
C ALA A 108 13.15 -0.55 5.58
N PRO A 109 13.04 0.70 5.09
CA PRO A 109 11.82 1.17 4.43
C PRO A 109 11.36 0.28 3.26
N SER A 110 12.31 -0.34 2.54
CA SER A 110 12.03 -1.30 1.46
C SER A 110 11.34 -2.59 1.91
N ASP A 111 11.52 -2.97 3.17
CA ASP A 111 11.09 -4.26 3.72
C ASP A 111 9.79 -4.16 4.51
N GLU A 112 9.36 -2.93 4.86
CA GLU A 112 8.18 -2.68 5.69
C GLU A 112 6.93 -3.39 5.18
N LEU A 113 6.66 -3.27 3.87
CA LEU A 113 5.51 -3.94 3.29
C LEU A 113 5.63 -5.45 3.42
N LEU A 114 6.78 -6.01 3.03
CA LEU A 114 6.96 -7.44 2.98
C LEU A 114 6.83 -8.04 4.39
N ALA A 115 7.27 -7.31 5.41
CA ALA A 115 7.03 -7.64 6.81
C ALA A 115 5.54 -7.60 7.20
N ARG A 116 4.79 -6.55 6.82
CA ARG A 116 3.33 -6.47 7.04
C ARG A 116 2.59 -7.63 6.36
N HIS A 117 2.93 -7.91 5.10
CA HIS A 117 2.34 -9.00 4.33
C HIS A 117 2.72 -10.37 4.88
N SER A 118 3.93 -10.54 5.43
CA SER A 118 4.36 -11.78 6.09
C SER A 118 3.46 -12.12 7.29
N VAL A 119 3.18 -11.12 8.15
CA VAL A 119 2.24 -11.26 9.27
C VAL A 119 0.82 -11.52 8.76
N ALA A 120 0.34 -10.69 7.82
CA ALA A 120 -1.03 -10.76 7.33
C ALA A 120 -1.33 -12.09 6.62
N LYS A 121 -0.47 -12.54 5.69
CA LYS A 121 -0.65 -13.83 5.01
C LYS A 121 -0.64 -15.00 5.97
N THR A 122 0.25 -14.98 6.95
CA THR A 122 0.32 -16.03 7.98
C THR A 122 -1.00 -16.12 8.78
N LEU A 123 -1.57 -14.98 9.18
CA LEU A 123 -2.85 -14.96 9.90
C LEU A 123 -4.06 -15.30 9.01
N PHE A 124 -4.04 -14.91 7.74
CA PHE A 124 -5.15 -15.16 6.81
C PHE A 124 -5.25 -16.61 6.30
N GLU A 125 -4.27 -17.47 6.60
CA GLU A 125 -4.41 -18.92 6.49
C GLU A 125 -5.40 -19.49 7.51
N ILE A 126 -5.71 -18.73 8.56
CA ILE A 126 -6.63 -19.15 9.60
C ILE A 126 -8.05 -18.73 9.22
N ASP A 127 -8.91 -19.71 9.02
CA ASP A 127 -10.33 -19.48 8.73
C ASP A 127 -10.98 -18.64 9.82
N GLY A 128 -11.73 -17.62 9.41
CA GLY A 128 -12.35 -16.65 10.32
C GLY A 128 -11.56 -15.37 10.52
N ILE A 129 -10.27 -15.32 10.15
CA ILE A 129 -9.48 -14.09 10.19
C ILE A 129 -9.52 -13.38 8.85
N ASN A 130 -10.03 -12.15 8.86
CA ASN A 130 -10.27 -11.35 7.65
C ASN A 130 -9.49 -10.04 7.65
N LYS A 131 -9.06 -9.55 8.82
CA LYS A 131 -8.30 -8.32 8.95
C LYS A 131 -7.24 -8.42 10.03
N ILE A 132 -6.20 -7.61 9.90
CA ILE A 132 -5.22 -7.41 10.96
C ILE A 132 -5.01 -5.91 11.21
N LYS A 133 -4.59 -5.57 12.42
CA LYS A 133 -4.15 -4.23 12.80
C LYS A 133 -2.84 -4.34 13.57
N ILE A 134 -1.85 -3.52 13.22
CA ILE A 134 -0.51 -3.61 13.82
C ILE A 134 -0.21 -2.34 14.62
N PHE A 135 0.31 -2.55 15.82
CA PHE A 135 0.90 -1.57 16.70
C PHE A 135 2.37 -1.93 16.96
N VAL A 136 3.16 -0.92 17.29
CA VAL A 136 4.53 -1.09 17.78
C VAL A 136 4.67 -0.27 19.06
N ASN A 137 4.92 -0.97 20.16
CA ASN A 137 5.04 -0.39 21.49
C ASN A 137 3.81 0.47 21.87
N GLY A 138 2.61 -0.04 21.57
CA GLY A 138 1.33 0.61 21.82
C GLY A 138 0.96 1.76 20.87
N VAL A 139 1.83 2.10 19.90
CA VAL A 139 1.55 3.12 18.88
C VAL A 139 1.14 2.44 17.58
N GLU A 140 0.04 2.91 16.98
CA GLU A 140 -0.44 2.38 15.70
C GLU A 140 0.63 2.49 14.62
N LEU A 141 0.86 1.40 13.87
CA LEU A 141 1.94 1.35 12.90
C LEU A 141 1.79 2.45 11.86
N LEU A 142 2.89 3.15 11.60
CA LEU A 142 2.99 4.18 10.56
C LEU A 142 3.61 3.60 9.29
N GLY A 143 3.18 4.10 8.14
CA GLY A 143 3.82 3.90 6.86
C GLY A 143 5.06 4.77 6.71
N ALA A 144 5.85 4.51 5.65
CA ALA A 144 7.04 5.29 5.32
C ALA A 144 6.79 6.81 5.13
N ASN A 145 5.54 7.20 4.84
CA ASN A 145 5.11 8.59 4.72
C ASN A 145 4.65 9.22 6.04
N GLY A 146 4.64 8.47 7.15
CA GLY A 146 4.19 8.90 8.46
C GLY A 146 2.68 8.75 8.70
N ASP A 147 1.90 8.31 7.72
CA ASP A 147 0.47 8.05 7.88
C ASP A 147 0.24 6.72 8.59
N LYS A 148 -0.90 6.60 9.27
CA LYS A 148 -1.30 5.34 9.92
C LYS A 148 -1.59 4.28 8.86
N VAL A 149 -1.05 3.08 9.05
CA VAL A 149 -1.32 1.93 8.18
C VAL A 149 -2.77 1.45 8.30
N GLY A 150 -3.36 1.52 9.50
CA GLY A 150 -4.73 1.10 9.75
C GLY A 150 -4.95 -0.42 9.67
N GLU A 151 -6.17 -0.82 9.31
CA GLU A 151 -6.54 -2.23 9.13
C GLU A 151 -6.08 -2.75 7.76
N ILE A 152 -5.40 -3.89 7.75
CA ILE A 152 -5.04 -4.63 6.54
C ILE A 152 -6.06 -5.75 6.36
N SER A 153 -6.71 -5.83 5.20
CA SER A 153 -7.75 -6.83 4.91
C SER A 153 -7.24 -7.98 4.05
N LYS A 154 -7.86 -9.15 4.16
CA LYS A 154 -7.54 -10.32 3.33
C LYS A 154 -7.71 -10.03 1.84
N ASP A 155 -8.74 -9.27 1.48
CA ASP A 155 -9.02 -8.87 0.09
C ASP A 155 -7.93 -7.95 -0.48
N SER A 156 -7.33 -7.10 0.36
CA SER A 156 -6.21 -6.25 -0.08
C SER A 156 -4.92 -7.03 -0.42
N LEU A 157 -4.82 -8.32 -0.05
CA LEU A 157 -3.65 -9.17 -0.37
C LEU A 157 -3.83 -10.07 -1.61
N VAL A 158 -5.01 -10.10 -2.23
CA VAL A 158 -5.32 -10.96 -3.39
C VAL A 158 -4.68 -10.42 -4.67
N THR A 159 -4.29 -9.15 -4.69
CA THR A 159 -3.20 -8.67 -5.53
C THR A 159 -1.90 -9.29 -5.02
N THR A 160 -1.37 -10.26 -5.79
CA THR A 160 -0.04 -10.90 -5.67
C THR A 160 0.97 -10.01 -4.94
N PRO A 161 1.88 -10.55 -4.09
CA PRO A 161 3.01 -9.80 -3.55
C PRO A 161 4.04 -9.56 -4.67
N THR A 162 3.63 -8.97 -5.78
CA THR A 162 4.46 -7.99 -6.44
C THR A 162 4.37 -6.81 -5.50
N GLN A 163 5.52 -6.44 -4.95
CA GLN A 163 5.81 -5.23 -4.20
C GLN A 163 4.63 -4.23 -4.06
N ASN A 164 4.56 -3.52 -2.95
CA ASN A 164 4.32 -2.08 -3.03
C ASN A 164 5.56 -1.55 -3.79
N THR A 165 5.64 -1.83 -5.09
CA THR A 165 5.90 -0.79 -6.03
C THR A 165 4.82 0.19 -5.65
N THR A 166 5.19 1.16 -4.81
CA THR A 166 4.73 2.51 -5.00
C THR A 166 4.41 2.63 -6.47
N LYS A 167 3.12 2.55 -6.84
CA LYS A 167 2.75 2.42 -8.24
C LYS A 167 3.21 3.72 -8.85
N TYR A 168 4.23 3.68 -9.68
CA TYR A 168 4.72 4.89 -10.31
C TYR A 168 3.92 5.07 -11.58
N GLU A 169 3.22 6.19 -11.67
CA GLU A 169 2.53 6.60 -12.88
C GLU A 169 3.15 7.89 -13.39
N THR A 170 3.27 7.99 -14.70
CA THR A 170 3.60 9.26 -15.34
C THR A 170 2.31 10.06 -15.45
N VAL A 171 2.25 11.17 -14.71
CA VAL A 171 1.16 12.14 -14.76
C VAL A 171 1.60 13.36 -15.56
N THR A 172 0.67 14.00 -16.27
CA THR A 172 0.91 15.28 -16.93
C THR A 172 0.35 16.40 -16.07
N LEU A 173 1.21 17.32 -15.66
CA LEU A 173 0.91 18.45 -14.78
C LEU A 173 1.02 19.73 -15.58
N TYR A 174 0.06 20.64 -15.43
CA TYR A 174 0.05 21.92 -16.14
C TYR A 174 0.46 23.05 -15.20
N PHE A 175 1.55 23.74 -15.51
CA PHE A 175 2.05 24.90 -14.76
C PHE A 175 1.98 26.16 -15.62
N SER A 176 1.95 27.34 -14.98
CA SER A 176 1.90 28.62 -15.70
C SER A 176 3.26 28.97 -16.30
N ASP A 177 3.28 29.56 -17.48
CA ASP A 177 4.44 30.32 -17.95
C ASP A 177 4.65 31.59 -17.10
N ASP A 178 5.80 32.26 -17.31
CA ASP A 178 6.18 33.45 -16.54
C ASP A 178 5.22 34.64 -16.72
N ALA A 179 4.52 34.69 -17.85
CA ALA A 179 3.61 35.77 -18.22
C ALA A 179 2.15 35.49 -17.83
N ALA A 180 1.83 34.32 -17.26
CA ALA A 180 0.48 33.85 -16.99
C ALA A 180 -0.44 33.89 -18.22
N MET A 181 0.12 33.55 -19.39
CA MET A 181 -0.59 33.48 -20.66
C MET A 181 -0.95 32.05 -21.06
N PHE A 182 -0.07 31.10 -20.76
CA PHE A 182 -0.25 29.70 -21.14
C PHE A 182 0.08 28.74 -20.00
N LEU A 183 -0.58 27.60 -20.04
CA LEU A 183 -0.24 26.41 -19.27
C LEU A 183 0.68 25.52 -20.08
N VAL A 184 1.83 25.20 -19.50
CA VAL A 184 2.85 24.34 -20.10
C VAL A 184 2.78 22.96 -19.45
N PRO A 185 2.69 21.86 -20.23
CA PRO A 185 2.66 20.51 -19.68
C PRO A 185 4.05 20.07 -19.21
N GLU A 186 4.10 19.47 -18.03
CA GLU A 186 5.25 18.79 -17.45
C GLU A 186 4.86 17.34 -17.15
N ALA A 187 5.51 16.38 -17.80
CA ALA A 187 5.34 14.95 -17.49
C ALA A 187 6.19 14.58 -16.27
N ARG A 188 5.56 14.01 -15.25
CA ARG A 188 6.21 13.63 -13.99
C ARG A 188 5.88 12.20 -13.61
N THR A 189 6.90 11.38 -13.40
CA THR A 189 6.72 10.05 -12.81
C THR A 189 6.62 10.19 -11.30
N ALA A 190 5.45 9.88 -10.75
CA ALA A 190 5.13 10.06 -9.35
C ALA A 190 4.60 8.79 -8.72
N ALA A 191 4.89 8.65 -7.43
CA ALA A 191 4.34 7.63 -6.56
C ALA A 191 2.83 7.85 -6.39
N VAL A 192 2.01 6.85 -6.75
CA VAL A 192 0.55 6.94 -6.55
C VAL A 192 0.26 6.97 -5.05
N ALA A 193 -0.26 8.11 -4.59
CA ALA A 193 -0.63 8.37 -3.21
C ALA A 193 -1.97 7.70 -2.86
N ASP A 194 -2.01 6.91 -1.79
CA ASP A 194 -3.22 6.26 -1.25
C ASP A 194 -4.06 5.50 -2.29
N ASN A 195 -3.40 4.94 -3.31
CA ASN A 195 -4.06 4.31 -4.46
C ASN A 195 -5.02 5.23 -5.24
N SER A 196 -4.90 6.56 -5.12
CA SER A 196 -5.64 7.56 -5.89
C SER A 196 -4.69 8.35 -6.81
N ILE A 197 -4.87 8.16 -8.11
CA ILE A 197 -4.13 8.91 -9.13
C ILE A 197 -4.53 10.39 -9.12
N GLU A 198 -5.78 10.72 -8.78
CA GLU A 198 -6.29 12.08 -8.65
C GLU A 198 -5.60 12.84 -7.51
N LYS A 199 -5.51 12.20 -6.33
CA LYS A 199 -4.76 12.75 -5.20
C LYS A 199 -3.29 12.95 -5.58
N THR A 200 -2.72 12.02 -6.33
CA THR A 200 -1.33 12.11 -6.83
C THR A 200 -1.14 13.34 -7.72
N VAL A 201 -1.99 13.54 -8.73
CA VAL A 201 -1.95 14.71 -9.61
C VAL A 201 -1.97 16.02 -8.82
N ILE A 202 -2.91 16.17 -7.88
CA ILE A 202 -3.02 17.41 -7.08
C ILE A 202 -1.82 17.61 -6.17
N THR A 203 -1.39 16.57 -5.45
CA THR A 203 -0.24 16.68 -4.54
C THR A 203 1.06 16.98 -5.29
N GLU A 204 1.22 16.47 -6.51
CA GLU A 204 2.36 16.82 -7.37
C GLU A 204 2.28 18.24 -7.93
N LEU A 205 1.10 18.73 -8.32
CA LEU A 205 0.90 20.15 -8.68
C LEU A 205 1.28 21.07 -7.52
N MET A 206 0.88 20.73 -6.29
CA MET A 206 1.18 21.52 -5.09
C MET A 206 2.67 21.58 -4.74
N LYS A 207 3.49 20.64 -5.24
CA LYS A 207 4.96 20.70 -5.11
C LYS A 207 5.59 21.75 -6.04
N GLY A 208 4.85 22.25 -7.02
CA GLY A 208 5.34 23.19 -8.02
C GLY A 208 6.09 22.52 -9.18
N PRO A 209 6.49 23.28 -10.20
CA PRO A 209 7.21 22.78 -11.37
C PRO A 209 8.66 22.42 -11.04
N THR A 210 9.22 21.50 -11.81
CA THR A 210 10.67 21.21 -11.78
C THR A 210 11.44 22.12 -12.74
N ASP A 211 10.79 22.55 -13.83
CA ASP A 211 11.32 23.58 -14.71
C ASP A 211 11.24 24.96 -14.05
N LYS A 212 12.40 25.59 -13.88
CA LYS A 212 12.55 26.91 -13.24
C LYS A 212 11.99 28.07 -14.06
N SER A 213 11.68 27.85 -15.34
CA SER A 213 11.01 28.83 -16.19
C SER A 213 9.49 28.90 -15.97
N LEU A 214 8.93 27.88 -15.31
CA LEU A 214 7.50 27.79 -15.01
C LEU A 214 7.20 28.27 -13.60
N ARG A 215 5.92 28.60 -13.36
CA ARG A 215 5.43 29.12 -12.08
C ARG A 215 4.38 28.19 -11.49
N SER A 216 4.48 27.96 -10.18
CA SER A 216 3.40 27.36 -9.40
C SER A 216 2.16 28.23 -9.46
N THR A 217 1.00 27.62 -9.60
CA THR A 217 -0.29 28.30 -9.68
C THR A 217 -1.04 28.24 -8.33
N ILE A 218 -0.94 27.12 -7.61
CA ILE A 218 -1.60 26.93 -6.32
C ILE A 218 -0.95 27.81 -5.24
N PRO A 219 -1.73 28.60 -4.47
CA PRO A 219 -1.19 29.47 -3.42
C PRO A 219 -0.48 28.72 -2.30
N ASP A 220 0.63 29.29 -1.82
CA ASP A 220 1.43 28.72 -0.75
C ASP A 220 0.64 28.51 0.55
N GLY A 221 0.78 27.31 1.12
CA GLY A 221 0.10 26.92 2.34
C GLY A 221 -1.33 26.41 2.13
N THR A 222 -1.80 26.29 0.89
CA THR A 222 -2.99 25.49 0.55
C THR A 222 -2.80 24.05 1.02
N LYS A 223 -3.85 23.45 1.60
CA LYS A 223 -3.90 22.03 1.93
C LYS A 223 -4.98 21.33 1.14
N LEU A 224 -4.68 20.12 0.67
CA LEU A 224 -5.67 19.21 0.11
C LEU A 224 -6.38 18.49 1.26
N LEU A 225 -7.69 18.67 1.38
CA LEU A 225 -8.52 18.05 2.42
C LEU A 225 -9.11 16.72 1.96
N SER A 226 -9.65 16.67 0.74
CA SER A 226 -10.15 15.44 0.13
C SER A 226 -10.21 15.54 -1.39
N VAL A 227 -10.22 14.38 -2.05
CA VAL A 227 -10.46 14.23 -3.50
C VAL A 227 -11.37 13.03 -3.70
N GLU A 228 -12.46 13.21 -4.41
CA GLU A 228 -13.43 12.14 -4.70
C GLU A 228 -13.96 12.28 -6.13
N THR A 229 -14.00 11.18 -6.88
CA THR A 229 -14.55 11.19 -8.24
C THR A 229 -15.89 10.46 -8.26
N LYS A 230 -16.92 11.11 -8.81
CA LYS A 230 -18.25 10.52 -8.99
C LYS A 230 -18.83 10.96 -10.33
N ASP A 231 -19.33 9.99 -11.10
CA ASP A 231 -20.03 10.23 -12.37
C ASP A 231 -19.24 11.13 -13.35
N GLY A 232 -17.92 10.95 -13.42
CA GLY A 232 -17.03 11.74 -14.29
C GLY A 232 -16.66 13.13 -13.76
N ILE A 233 -17.10 13.48 -12.55
CA ILE A 233 -16.79 14.76 -11.89
C ILE A 233 -15.84 14.49 -10.72
N CYS A 234 -14.66 15.11 -10.74
CA CYS A 234 -13.70 15.08 -9.64
C CYS A 234 -13.94 16.25 -8.69
N PHE A 235 -14.32 15.95 -7.46
CA PHE A 235 -14.54 16.91 -6.38
C PHE A 235 -13.24 17.09 -5.60
N VAL A 236 -12.68 18.29 -5.65
CA VAL A 236 -11.39 18.61 -5.00
C VAL A 236 -11.66 19.61 -3.88
N ASN A 237 -11.40 19.20 -2.65
CA ASN A 237 -11.64 20.00 -1.46
C ASN A 237 -10.32 20.54 -0.90
N PHE A 238 -10.19 21.86 -0.88
CA PHE A 238 -9.01 22.55 -0.35
C PHE A 238 -9.31 23.29 0.95
N SER A 239 -8.25 23.66 1.67
CA SER A 239 -8.35 24.57 2.80
C SER A 239 -8.57 26.02 2.36
N GLN A 240 -9.03 26.86 3.29
CA GLN A 240 -9.31 28.28 3.06
C GLN A 240 -8.14 29.11 2.48
N GLU A 241 -6.89 28.67 2.65
CA GLU A 241 -5.70 29.29 2.04
C GLU A 241 -5.75 29.31 0.52
N PHE A 242 -6.42 28.34 -0.12
CA PHE A 242 -6.62 28.30 -1.57
C PHE A 242 -7.25 29.59 -2.10
N VAL A 243 -8.16 30.18 -1.32
CA VAL A 243 -8.83 31.45 -1.65
C VAL A 243 -8.10 32.64 -1.03
N SER A 244 -7.89 32.58 0.28
CA SER A 244 -7.47 33.75 1.07
C SER A 244 -6.05 34.22 0.74
N LYS A 245 -5.16 33.31 0.31
CA LYS A 245 -3.77 33.65 -0.04
C LYS A 245 -3.53 33.86 -1.53
N HIS A 246 -4.56 33.79 -2.36
CA HIS A 246 -4.41 33.93 -3.80
C HIS A 246 -4.03 35.39 -4.18
N SER A 247 -2.81 35.62 -4.64
CA SER A 247 -2.29 36.96 -4.97
C SER A 247 -2.24 37.28 -6.47
N GLY A 248 -2.58 36.33 -7.34
CA GLY A 248 -2.37 36.44 -8.80
C GLY A 248 -3.39 37.27 -9.60
N GLY A 249 -4.36 37.92 -8.95
CA GLY A 249 -5.47 38.61 -9.65
C GLY A 249 -6.27 37.69 -10.57
N SER A 250 -7.11 38.23 -11.46
CA SER A 250 -7.99 37.42 -12.32
C SER A 250 -7.23 36.47 -13.25
N ALA A 251 -6.08 36.90 -13.79
CA ALA A 251 -5.26 36.05 -14.65
C ALA A 251 -4.65 34.86 -13.88
N GLY A 252 -4.07 35.12 -12.70
CA GLY A 252 -3.54 34.05 -11.85
C GLY A 252 -4.64 33.12 -11.35
N GLU A 253 -5.82 33.64 -11.00
CA GLU A 253 -6.97 32.84 -10.58
C GLU A 253 -7.39 31.86 -11.68
N TYR A 254 -7.43 32.35 -12.93
CA TYR A 254 -7.70 31.53 -14.11
C TYR A 254 -6.62 30.45 -14.30
N MET A 255 -5.34 30.80 -14.20
CA MET A 255 -4.24 29.84 -14.30
C MET A 255 -4.29 28.77 -13.20
N THR A 256 -4.65 29.12 -11.96
CA THR A 256 -4.81 28.17 -10.85
C THR A 256 -5.92 27.17 -11.11
N VAL A 257 -7.09 27.64 -11.53
CA VAL A 257 -8.23 26.77 -11.84
C VAL A 257 -7.86 25.80 -12.95
N TYR A 258 -7.39 26.31 -14.09
CA TYR A 258 -7.16 25.45 -15.24
C TYR A 258 -5.87 24.64 -15.18
N SER A 259 -4.89 25.03 -14.36
CA SER A 259 -3.76 24.17 -14.00
C SER A 259 -4.27 22.87 -13.36
N ILE A 260 -5.21 22.97 -12.42
CA ILE A 260 -5.81 21.81 -11.76
C ILE A 260 -6.75 21.05 -12.71
N VAL A 261 -7.66 21.75 -13.40
CA VAL A 261 -8.65 21.13 -14.29
C VAL A 261 -7.96 20.40 -15.45
N ASN A 262 -7.02 21.04 -16.13
CA ASN A 262 -6.34 20.43 -17.27
C ASN A 262 -5.45 19.25 -16.83
N SER A 263 -4.86 19.28 -15.63
CA SER A 263 -4.08 18.13 -15.13
C SER A 263 -4.97 16.94 -14.76
N LEU A 264 -6.11 17.19 -14.07
CA LEU A 264 -7.02 16.11 -13.69
C LEU A 264 -7.74 15.51 -14.90
N THR A 265 -8.07 16.31 -15.92
CA THR A 265 -8.74 15.84 -17.15
C THR A 265 -7.80 15.13 -18.14
N GLU A 266 -6.51 14.97 -17.82
CA GLU A 266 -5.64 13.99 -18.49
C GLU A 266 -6.04 12.55 -18.13
N LEU A 267 -6.71 12.37 -17.00
CA LEU A 267 -7.26 11.08 -16.59
C LEU A 267 -8.57 10.86 -17.33
N GLU A 268 -8.62 9.87 -18.22
CA GLU A 268 -9.73 9.66 -19.16
C GLU A 268 -11.11 9.52 -18.48
N HIS A 269 -11.15 9.06 -17.22
CA HIS A 269 -12.38 8.91 -16.46
C HIS A 269 -12.89 10.23 -15.83
N ILE A 270 -12.15 11.33 -15.93
CA ILE A 270 -12.51 12.64 -15.38
C ILE A 270 -12.83 13.61 -16.52
N GLN A 271 -14.08 14.05 -16.56
CA GLN A 271 -14.56 15.03 -17.55
C GLN A 271 -14.62 16.44 -16.97
N LYS A 272 -14.92 16.58 -15.68
CA LYS A 272 -15.07 17.87 -15.00
C LYS A 272 -14.45 17.88 -13.62
N VAL A 273 -14.15 19.06 -13.11
CA VAL A 273 -13.64 19.27 -11.75
C VAL A 273 -14.53 20.26 -10.99
N GLN A 274 -14.99 19.89 -9.80
CA GLN A 274 -15.72 20.76 -8.89
C GLN A 274 -14.85 21.08 -7.69
N PHE A 275 -14.61 22.37 -7.44
CA PHE A 275 -13.86 22.82 -6.26
C PHE A 275 -14.77 22.98 -5.05
N LEU A 276 -14.24 22.59 -3.89
CA LEU A 276 -14.80 22.79 -2.57
C LEU A 276 -13.75 23.46 -1.69
N VAL A 277 -14.19 24.28 -0.73
CA VAL A 277 -13.31 24.88 0.28
C VAL A 277 -13.89 24.66 1.66
N ASP A 278 -13.10 24.03 2.52
CA ASP A 278 -13.51 23.54 3.85
C ASP A 278 -14.83 22.74 3.79
N GLY A 279 -14.98 21.92 2.74
CA GLY A 279 -16.15 21.08 2.49
C GLY A 279 -17.36 21.79 1.86
N ASN A 280 -17.29 23.10 1.63
CA ASN A 280 -18.38 23.89 1.08
C ASN A 280 -18.15 24.23 -0.39
N LYS A 281 -19.24 24.22 -1.18
CA LYS A 281 -19.22 24.75 -2.54
C LYS A 281 -19.13 26.27 -2.50
N LEU A 282 -18.22 26.82 -3.29
CA LEU A 282 -18.12 28.27 -3.47
C LEU A 282 -18.99 28.69 -4.64
N GLU A 283 -19.74 29.77 -4.49
CA GLU A 283 -20.44 30.38 -5.63
C GLU A 283 -19.48 31.20 -6.49
N VAL A 284 -18.51 31.86 -5.84
CA VAL A 284 -17.52 32.72 -6.48
C VAL A 284 -16.16 32.50 -5.84
N PHE A 285 -15.15 32.27 -6.67
CA PHE A 285 -13.73 32.35 -6.32
C PHE A 285 -13.20 33.68 -6.83
N LYS A 286 -13.25 34.70 -5.96
CA LYS A 286 -12.85 36.07 -6.28
C LYS A 286 -13.50 36.62 -7.55
N HIS A 287 -12.86 36.52 -8.72
CA HIS A 287 -13.39 37.02 -9.99
C HIS A 287 -14.03 35.94 -10.87
N MET A 288 -14.06 34.68 -10.43
CA MET A 288 -14.59 33.54 -11.19
C MET A 288 -15.83 32.94 -10.55
N VAL A 289 -16.80 32.56 -11.38
CA VAL A 289 -18.00 31.81 -10.95
C VAL A 289 -17.61 30.35 -10.72
N PHE A 290 -17.87 29.82 -9.52
CA PHE A 290 -17.47 28.47 -9.06
C PHE A 290 -18.66 27.53 -8.81
N ASN A 291 -19.87 28.00 -9.12
CA ASN A 291 -21.10 27.30 -8.84
C ASN A 291 -21.37 26.11 -9.77
N GLU A 292 -20.54 25.84 -10.78
CA GLU A 292 -20.65 24.67 -11.64
C GLU A 292 -19.28 24.00 -11.82
N PRO A 293 -19.23 22.69 -12.11
CA PRO A 293 -17.98 21.99 -12.41
C PRO A 293 -17.31 22.54 -13.68
N PHE A 294 -15.99 22.66 -13.63
CA PHE A 294 -15.15 23.16 -14.72
C PHE A 294 -14.77 22.04 -15.69
N GLU A 295 -14.84 22.33 -16.98
CA GLU A 295 -14.34 21.48 -18.05
C GLU A 295 -12.95 21.91 -18.49
N ARG A 296 -12.23 21.00 -19.18
CA ARG A 296 -10.91 21.28 -19.74
C ARG A 296 -10.93 22.50 -20.66
N ASP A 297 -9.93 23.37 -20.51
CA ASP A 297 -9.67 24.47 -21.46
C ASP A 297 -8.32 24.24 -22.16
N ALA A 298 -8.40 23.64 -23.35
CA ALA A 298 -7.22 23.38 -24.16
C ALA A 298 -6.69 24.64 -24.89
N SER A 299 -7.44 25.75 -24.92
CA SER A 299 -7.06 26.95 -25.67
C SER A 299 -5.89 27.70 -25.04
N ILE A 300 -5.66 27.50 -23.75
CA ILE A 300 -4.57 28.10 -22.98
C ILE A 300 -3.39 27.14 -22.77
N ILE A 301 -3.41 25.94 -23.38
CA ILE A 301 -2.27 25.04 -23.34
C ILE A 301 -1.26 25.48 -24.40
N SER A 302 0.02 25.64 -24.01
CA SER A 302 1.09 25.97 -24.95
C SER A 302 1.20 24.92 -26.05
N LYS A 303 1.29 25.36 -27.31
CA LYS A 303 1.44 24.48 -28.47
C LYS A 303 2.86 23.96 -28.66
#